data_AF-A0A644Y3I9-F1
#
_entry.id   AF-A0A644Y3I9-F1
#
_cell.length_a   1.000
_cell.length_b   1.000
_cell.length_c   1.000
_cell.angle_alpha   90.00
_cell.angle_beta   90.00
_cell.angle_gamma   90.00
#
_symmetry.space_group_name_H-M   'P 1'
#
loop_
_entity.id
_entity.type
_entity.pdbx_description
1 polymer ?
#
loop_
_entity_poly.entity_id
_entity_poly.type
_entity_poly.pdbx_seq_one_letter_code
_entity_poly.pdbx_strand_id
1 'polypeptide(L)'
;MGRIYFDQAGPVKPQTEEKKGMSTYHITVAGQRLSVRATHHGLLDMLPGIMRDGGQGNAGVARMIAAEAFKVYTVASYRHLHAVRLIQARMRRLQGLAVLDWTHEAPSLGAPLAERRRMLLVGRNCISAEQREAACAAADLMLYLGDSGKDCAVQVGMAKAIGTPVMGIAGPLEETGLMLHNAVALWVAGPFEAISRIRRMLRCRNQADVEHDCGKCPAERVCSLAQ
;
A
#
# COMPACT_ATOMS: atom_id res chain seq x y z
N MET A 1 -19.40 32.51 -2.83
CA MET A 1 -20.76 32.01 -3.10
C MET A 1 -20.63 30.96 -4.21
N GLY A 2 -21.11 29.73 -3.96
CA GLY A 2 -20.97 28.58 -4.85
C GLY A 2 -21.19 27.28 -4.06
N ARG A 3 -22.46 27.02 -3.68
CA ARG A 3 -22.90 25.84 -2.93
C ARG A 3 -23.10 24.67 -3.89
N ILE A 4 -22.52 23.52 -3.60
CA ILE A 4 -22.81 22.26 -4.30
C ILE A 4 -24.01 21.62 -3.59
N TYR A 5 -25.08 21.37 -4.34
CA TYR A 5 -26.30 20.72 -3.87
C TYR A 5 -26.10 19.20 -3.90
N PHE A 6 -26.45 18.54 -2.80
CA PHE A 6 -26.80 17.12 -2.82
C PHE A 6 -28.20 17.04 -3.41
N ASP A 7 -28.33 16.46 -4.60
CA ASP A 7 -29.63 16.27 -5.24
C ASP A 7 -30.54 15.47 -4.30
N GLN A 8 -31.69 16.05 -3.99
CA GLN A 8 -32.72 15.45 -3.15
C GLN A 8 -33.37 14.29 -3.92
N ALA A 9 -32.86 13.09 -3.77
CA ALA A 9 -33.57 11.88 -4.19
C ALA A 9 -33.30 10.71 -3.23
N GLY A 10 -33.86 10.82 -2.02
CA GLY A 10 -34.07 9.70 -1.10
C GLY A 10 -32.81 9.03 -0.51
N PRO A 11 -32.99 8.16 0.50
CA PRO A 11 -31.89 7.35 1.01
C PRO A 11 -31.33 6.49 -0.13
N VAL A 12 -30.03 6.64 -0.42
CA VAL A 12 -29.30 5.75 -1.32
C VAL A 12 -29.21 4.39 -0.64
N LYS A 13 -30.24 3.55 -0.86
CA LYS A 13 -30.18 2.15 -0.48
C LYS A 13 -29.10 1.48 -1.32
N PRO A 14 -28.09 0.83 -0.71
CA PRO A 14 -27.19 -0.03 -1.46
C PRO A 14 -28.04 -1.08 -2.17
N GLN A 15 -28.02 -1.07 -3.51
CA GLN A 15 -28.49 -2.23 -4.28
C GLN A 15 -27.40 -3.28 -4.18
N THR A 16 -27.51 -4.13 -3.17
CA THR A 16 -26.68 -5.32 -3.00
C THR A 16 -27.20 -6.38 -3.97
N GLU A 17 -26.49 -6.64 -5.06
CA GLU A 17 -26.57 -7.95 -5.70
C GLU A 17 -25.66 -8.89 -4.91
N GLU A 18 -26.24 -9.59 -3.93
CA GLU A 18 -25.55 -10.69 -3.27
C GLU A 18 -25.43 -11.87 -4.23
N LYS A 19 -24.29 -11.93 -4.93
CA LYS A 19 -23.74 -13.22 -5.36
C LYS A 19 -22.70 -13.62 -4.33
N LYS A 20 -22.91 -14.80 -3.72
CA LYS A 20 -22.07 -15.40 -2.67
C LYS A 20 -20.59 -15.00 -2.81
N GLY A 21 -20.10 -14.22 -1.83
CA GLY A 21 -18.68 -13.91 -1.64
C GLY A 21 -18.14 -12.62 -2.27
N MET A 22 -18.95 -11.78 -2.94
CA MET A 22 -18.42 -10.60 -3.62
C MET A 22 -19.41 -9.41 -3.64
N SER A 23 -19.14 -8.39 -2.83
CA SER A 23 -19.93 -7.14 -2.81
C SER A 23 -19.38 -6.17 -3.86
N THR A 24 -20.20 -5.82 -4.85
CA THR A 24 -19.90 -4.76 -5.83
C THR A 24 -20.62 -3.48 -5.40
N TYR A 25 -19.87 -2.40 -5.22
CA TYR A 25 -20.37 -1.09 -4.82
C TYR A 25 -20.38 -0.16 -6.03
N HIS A 26 -21.37 0.71 -6.13
CA HIS A 26 -21.39 1.76 -7.14
C HIS A 26 -21.14 3.11 -6.47
N ILE A 27 -20.06 3.79 -6.83
CA ILE A 27 -19.77 5.15 -6.39
C ILE A 27 -19.80 6.09 -7.59
N THR A 28 -20.27 7.31 -7.39
CA THR A 28 -20.33 8.31 -8.47
C THR A 28 -19.26 9.37 -8.24
N VAL A 29 -18.34 9.52 -9.18
CA VAL A 29 -17.26 10.51 -9.14
C VAL A 29 -17.37 11.39 -10.37
N ALA A 30 -17.51 12.70 -10.18
CA ALA A 30 -17.66 13.68 -11.27
C ALA A 30 -18.77 13.31 -12.29
N GLY A 31 -19.91 12.80 -11.80
CA GLY A 31 -21.04 12.39 -12.64
C GLY A 31 -20.89 11.02 -13.33
N GLN A 32 -19.72 10.37 -13.23
CA GLN A 32 -19.52 9.01 -13.72
C GLN A 32 -19.75 7.98 -12.62
N ARG A 33 -20.61 6.99 -12.90
CA ARG A 33 -20.89 5.85 -12.02
C ARG A 33 -19.81 4.79 -12.20
N LEU A 34 -19.02 4.56 -11.16
CA LEU A 34 -17.93 3.60 -11.11
C LEU A 34 -18.34 2.40 -10.26
N SER A 35 -18.17 1.20 -10.82
CA SER A 35 -18.42 -0.05 -10.12
C SER A 35 -17.12 -0.53 -9.47
N VAL A 36 -17.07 -0.53 -8.15
CA VAL A 36 -15.92 -0.90 -7.34
C VAL A 36 -16.20 -2.27 -6.72
N ARG A 37 -15.37 -3.26 -7.06
CA ARG A 37 -15.35 -4.54 -6.35
C ARG A 37 -14.43 -4.40 -5.16
N ALA A 38 -14.99 -4.47 -3.95
CA ALA A 38 -14.20 -4.44 -2.73
C ALA A 38 -14.02 -5.86 -2.20
N THR A 39 -12.78 -6.34 -2.14
CA THR A 39 -12.42 -7.61 -1.47
C THR A 39 -12.29 -7.45 0.05
N HIS A 40 -12.25 -6.21 0.56
CA HIS A 40 -12.24 -5.90 1.99
C HIS A 40 -13.19 -4.75 2.29
N HIS A 41 -14.13 -4.92 3.22
CA HIS A 41 -15.08 -3.88 3.60
C HIS A 41 -14.40 -2.63 4.20
N GLY A 42 -13.25 -2.78 4.89
CA GLY A 42 -12.52 -1.65 5.51
C GLY A 42 -11.86 -0.66 4.54
N LEU A 43 -11.83 -0.94 3.23
CA LEU A 43 -11.34 0.02 2.22
C LEU A 43 -12.32 1.18 2.00
N LEU A 44 -13.63 0.96 2.22
CA LEU A 44 -14.67 1.97 2.04
C LEU A 44 -14.61 3.05 3.15
N ASP A 45 -14.19 2.68 4.35
CA ASP A 45 -14.07 3.58 5.50
C ASP A 45 -12.89 4.57 5.38
N MET A 46 -11.99 4.39 4.41
CA MET A 46 -10.87 5.30 4.14
C MET A 46 -11.24 6.50 3.27
N LEU A 47 -12.38 6.46 2.58
CA LEU A 47 -12.83 7.50 1.65
C LEU A 47 -13.12 8.87 2.31
N PRO A 48 -13.71 8.95 3.53
CA PRO A 48 -14.02 10.24 4.16
C PRO A 48 -12.80 11.05 4.62
N GLY A 49 -11.66 10.39 4.89
CA GLY A 49 -10.44 11.02 5.43
C GLY A 49 -9.57 11.71 4.37
N ILE A 50 -10.01 11.78 3.13
CA ILE A 50 -9.26 12.37 2.01
C ILE A 50 -9.59 13.86 1.81
N MET A 51 -10.72 14.36 2.35
CA MET A 51 -11.25 15.71 2.02
C MET A 51 -11.33 16.71 3.18
N ARG A 52 -10.83 16.39 4.38
CA ARG A 52 -10.81 17.31 5.52
C ARG A 52 -9.39 17.76 5.83
N ASP A 53 -9.24 19.06 6.02
CA ASP A 53 -8.12 19.77 6.63
C ASP A 53 -7.00 20.21 5.67
N GLY A 54 -7.34 21.25 4.91
CA GLY A 54 -6.38 22.29 4.58
C GLY A 54 -6.19 23.23 5.77
N GLY A 55 -4.93 23.55 6.07
CA GLY A 55 -4.56 24.78 6.77
C GLY A 55 -3.81 24.64 8.10
N GLN A 56 -2.58 25.17 8.08
CA GLN A 56 -1.88 25.95 9.12
C GLN A 56 -0.84 25.29 10.05
N GLY A 57 0.36 25.93 10.01
CA GLY A 57 1.30 26.12 11.12
C GLY A 57 2.43 25.10 11.25
N ASN A 58 3.67 25.43 11.61
CA ASN A 58 4.38 26.70 11.72
C ASN A 58 5.90 26.37 11.78
N ALA A 59 6.77 27.32 11.44
CA ALA A 59 8.23 27.14 11.45
C ALA A 59 8.81 26.99 12.87
N GLY A 60 9.83 26.14 13.03
CA GLY A 60 10.51 25.90 14.31
C GLY A 60 11.80 25.07 14.22
N VAL A 61 12.87 25.70 13.74
CA VAL A 61 14.29 25.64 14.16
C VAL A 61 14.99 24.29 14.49
N ALA A 62 15.95 23.97 13.61
CA ALA A 62 17.31 23.44 13.82
C ALA A 62 17.60 21.94 14.04
N ARG A 63 18.62 21.53 13.25
CA ARG A 63 19.41 20.28 13.23
C ARG A 63 18.71 19.04 12.68
N MET A 64 18.75 18.91 11.36
CA MET A 64 18.74 17.62 10.69
C MET A 64 20.00 17.53 9.82
N ILE A 65 20.93 16.64 10.20
CA ILE A 65 21.58 15.81 9.19
C ILE A 65 20.42 15.33 8.33
N ALA A 66 20.43 15.58 7.01
CA ALA A 66 19.33 15.17 6.14
C ALA A 66 19.24 13.64 6.19
N ALA A 67 18.52 13.11 7.18
CA ALA A 67 18.32 11.69 7.35
C ALA A 67 17.58 11.25 6.09
N GLU A 68 18.19 10.35 5.32
CA GLU A 68 17.52 9.79 4.17
C GLU A 68 16.15 9.25 4.61
N ALA A 69 15.11 9.66 3.90
CA ALA A 69 13.75 9.25 4.19
C ALA A 69 13.65 7.72 4.17
N PHE A 70 12.88 7.14 5.10
CA PHE A 70 12.64 5.71 5.18
C PHE A 70 11.88 5.24 3.93
N LYS A 71 12.48 4.37 3.13
CA LYS A 71 11.96 3.93 1.83
C LYS A 71 11.10 2.67 2.00
N VAL A 72 9.83 2.77 1.63
CA VAL A 72 8.92 1.61 1.57
C VAL A 72 8.59 1.28 0.12
N TYR A 73 8.74 0.01 -0.23
CA TYR A 73 8.34 -0.54 -1.52
C TYR A 73 7.18 -1.51 -1.36
N THR A 74 6.11 -1.34 -2.14
CA THR A 74 4.95 -2.25 -2.10
C THR A 74 5.04 -3.28 -3.20
N VAL A 75 5.19 -4.55 -2.84
CA VAL A 75 5.19 -5.68 -3.77
C VAL A 75 3.77 -6.22 -3.88
N ALA A 76 3.19 -6.07 -5.07
CA ALA A 76 1.87 -6.61 -5.37
C ALA A 76 1.67 -6.85 -6.87
N SER A 77 0.72 -7.71 -7.20
CA SER A 77 0.22 -7.87 -8.56
C SER A 77 -0.52 -6.61 -9.04
N TYR A 78 -0.51 -6.37 -10.35
CA TYR A 78 -1.38 -5.39 -11.01
C TYR A 78 -2.88 -5.56 -10.69
N ARG A 79 -3.31 -6.75 -10.26
CA ARG A 79 -4.68 -6.99 -9.77
C ARG A 79 -5.02 -6.13 -8.55
N HIS A 80 -4.02 -5.77 -7.75
CA HIS A 80 -4.15 -4.97 -6.54
C HIS A 80 -3.80 -3.49 -6.74
N LEU A 81 -3.64 -3.03 -7.99
CA LEU A 81 -3.21 -1.67 -8.32
C LEU A 81 -3.97 -0.59 -7.55
N HIS A 82 -5.29 -0.74 -7.41
CA HIS A 82 -6.11 0.23 -6.68
C HIS A 82 -5.79 0.24 -5.18
N ALA A 83 -5.67 -0.93 -4.56
CA ALA A 83 -5.32 -1.06 -3.15
C ALA A 83 -3.91 -0.51 -2.87
N VAL A 84 -2.94 -0.82 -3.75
CA VAL A 84 -1.58 -0.28 -3.68
C VAL A 84 -1.61 1.25 -3.70
N ARG A 85 -2.30 1.86 -4.67
CA ARG A 85 -2.40 3.33 -4.77
C ARG A 85 -3.01 3.97 -3.53
N LEU A 86 -4.05 3.37 -2.95
CA LEU A 86 -4.66 3.87 -1.72
C LEU A 86 -3.72 3.78 -0.51
N ILE A 87 -3.05 2.64 -0.33
CA ILE A 87 -2.08 2.44 0.75
C ILE A 87 -0.92 3.42 0.59
N GLN A 88 -0.35 3.54 -0.60
CA GLN A 88 0.73 4.48 -0.91
C GLN A 88 0.30 5.93 -0.69
N ALA A 89 -0.90 6.33 -1.11
CA ALA A 89 -1.42 7.68 -0.86
C ALA A 89 -1.50 7.98 0.65
N ARG A 90 -1.86 6.99 1.46
CA ARG A 90 -1.89 7.13 2.92
C ARG A 90 -0.48 7.17 3.53
N MET A 91 0.43 6.34 3.03
CA MET A 91 1.84 6.29 3.44
C MET A 91 2.57 7.60 3.15
N ARG A 92 2.34 8.22 1.97
CA ARG A 92 2.92 9.53 1.61
C ARG A 92 2.58 10.67 2.57
N ARG A 93 1.55 10.52 3.41
CA ARG A 93 1.20 11.49 4.46
C ARG A 93 2.06 11.34 5.72
N LEU A 94 2.89 10.31 5.81
CA LEU A 94 3.80 10.10 6.93
C LEU A 94 5.11 10.87 6.68
N GLN A 95 5.48 11.74 7.62
CA GLN A 95 6.74 12.48 7.54
C GLN A 95 7.94 11.54 7.70
N GLY A 96 9.00 11.80 6.94
CA GLY A 96 10.20 10.96 6.94
C GLY A 96 10.07 9.65 6.16
N LEU A 97 8.99 9.47 5.37
CA LEU A 97 8.76 8.30 4.54
C LEU A 97 8.88 8.64 3.04
N ALA A 98 9.64 7.84 2.30
CA ALA A 98 9.63 7.79 0.84
C ALA A 98 8.91 6.52 0.36
N VAL A 99 8.05 6.64 -0.65
CA VAL A 99 7.36 5.50 -1.26
C VAL A 99 7.96 5.23 -2.63
N LEU A 100 8.49 4.03 -2.82
CA LEU A 100 8.95 3.53 -4.11
C LEU A 100 7.72 3.04 -4.90
N ASP A 101 7.31 3.80 -5.91
CA ASP A 101 6.02 3.63 -6.60
C ASP A 101 6.17 3.19 -8.07
N TRP A 102 5.85 1.93 -8.34
CA TRP A 102 5.77 1.35 -9.68
C TRP A 102 4.41 1.57 -10.37
N THR A 103 3.38 2.05 -9.66
CA THR A 103 2.00 2.10 -10.17
C THR A 103 1.79 3.09 -11.30
N HIS A 104 2.76 3.97 -11.55
CA HIS A 104 2.79 4.88 -12.70
C HIS A 104 3.00 4.15 -14.03
N GLU A 105 3.64 2.97 -14.00
CA GLU A 105 3.85 2.12 -15.18
C GLU A 105 2.60 1.30 -15.55
N ALA A 106 1.58 1.31 -14.69
CA ALA A 106 0.39 0.50 -14.91
C ALA A 106 -0.40 0.97 -16.14
N PRO A 107 -0.89 0.04 -16.99
CA PRO A 107 -1.69 0.39 -18.15
C PRO A 107 -2.90 1.25 -17.76
N SER A 108 -3.14 2.32 -18.52
CA SER A 108 -4.32 3.17 -18.31
C SER A 108 -5.61 2.36 -18.39
N LEU A 109 -6.53 2.58 -17.45
CA LEU A 109 -7.85 1.92 -17.47
C LEU A 109 -8.69 2.32 -18.69
N GLY A 110 -8.39 3.45 -19.31
CA GLY A 110 -9.03 3.89 -20.57
C GLY A 110 -8.55 3.12 -21.80
N ALA A 111 -7.45 2.37 -21.70
CA ALA A 111 -6.94 1.58 -22.81
C ALA A 111 -7.77 0.28 -23.01
N PRO A 112 -7.96 -0.17 -24.27
CA PRO A 112 -8.61 -1.44 -24.58
C PRO A 112 -8.01 -2.62 -23.79
N LEU A 113 -8.86 -3.58 -23.39
CA LEU A 113 -8.42 -4.74 -22.60
C LEU A 113 -7.31 -5.55 -23.29
N ALA A 114 -7.38 -5.71 -24.61
CA ALA A 114 -6.36 -6.43 -25.39
C ALA A 114 -4.99 -5.70 -25.35
N GLU A 115 -5.00 -4.38 -25.35
CA GLU A 115 -3.79 -3.56 -25.22
C GLU A 115 -3.21 -3.66 -23.81
N ARG A 116 -4.05 -3.52 -22.77
CA ARG A 116 -3.63 -3.73 -21.37
C ARG A 116 -3.04 -5.12 -21.15
N ARG A 117 -3.66 -6.16 -21.72
CA ARG A 117 -3.13 -7.55 -21.67
C ARG A 117 -1.78 -7.67 -22.38
N ARG A 118 -1.61 -7.03 -23.54
CA ARG A 118 -0.32 -7.00 -24.26
C ARG A 118 0.77 -6.32 -23.45
N MET A 119 0.46 -5.22 -22.75
CA MET A 119 1.42 -4.52 -21.89
C MET A 119 1.82 -5.33 -20.65
N LEU A 120 0.94 -6.22 -20.17
CA LEU A 120 1.16 -7.06 -18.98
C LEU A 120 1.69 -8.46 -19.30
N LEU A 121 1.84 -8.82 -20.57
CA LEU A 121 2.41 -10.09 -20.97
C LEU A 121 3.92 -10.08 -20.71
N VAL A 122 4.37 -11.03 -19.88
CA VAL A 122 5.76 -11.26 -19.49
C VAL A 122 6.64 -11.42 -20.73
N GLY A 123 7.81 -10.75 -20.75
CA GLY A 123 8.84 -10.95 -21.77
C GLY A 123 9.14 -9.77 -22.70
N ARG A 124 8.59 -8.56 -22.48
CA ARG A 124 8.93 -7.39 -23.32
C ARG A 124 9.40 -6.12 -22.60
N ASN A 125 9.22 -5.98 -21.30
CA ASN A 125 9.64 -4.77 -20.57
C ASN A 125 10.72 -5.08 -19.52
N CYS A 126 11.94 -5.39 -19.97
CA CYS A 126 13.11 -5.61 -19.11
C CYS A 126 13.39 -4.42 -18.18
N ILE A 127 13.14 -3.19 -18.67
CA ILE A 127 13.26 -1.94 -17.89
C ILE A 127 12.40 -1.99 -16.63
N SER A 128 11.17 -2.53 -16.71
CA SER A 128 10.28 -2.65 -15.55
C SER A 128 10.71 -3.73 -14.56
N ALA A 129 11.54 -4.69 -15.00
CA ALA A 129 12.10 -5.70 -14.11
C ALA A 129 13.31 -5.13 -13.36
N GLU A 130 14.23 -4.47 -14.06
CA GLU A 130 15.41 -3.80 -13.47
C GLU A 130 15.00 -2.71 -12.48
N GLN A 131 13.98 -1.92 -12.79
CA GLN A 131 13.44 -0.90 -11.86
C GLN A 131 12.83 -1.53 -10.60
N ARG A 132 12.14 -2.67 -10.72
CA ARG A 132 11.58 -3.40 -9.56
C ARG A 132 12.68 -4.05 -8.73
N GLU A 133 13.70 -4.60 -9.37
CA GLU A 133 14.90 -5.11 -8.70
C GLU A 133 15.62 -4.00 -7.93
N ALA A 134 15.87 -2.86 -8.57
CA ALA A 134 16.47 -1.70 -7.93
C ALA A 134 15.61 -1.20 -6.75
N ALA A 135 14.28 -1.21 -6.89
CA ALA A 135 13.37 -0.85 -5.80
C ALA A 135 13.41 -1.87 -4.64
N CYS A 136 13.58 -3.16 -4.92
CA CYS A 136 13.78 -4.18 -3.88
C CYS A 136 15.09 -3.93 -3.11
N ALA A 137 16.17 -3.58 -3.81
CA ALA A 137 17.47 -3.31 -3.19
C ALA A 137 17.50 -1.98 -2.42
N ALA A 138 16.75 -0.98 -2.87
CA ALA A 138 16.73 0.36 -2.26
C ALA A 138 15.72 0.52 -1.11
N ALA A 139 14.86 -0.47 -0.86
CA ALA A 139 13.83 -0.38 0.17
C ALA A 139 14.40 -0.70 1.56
N ASP A 140 14.05 0.13 2.54
CA ASP A 140 14.30 -0.14 3.96
C ASP A 140 13.23 -1.11 4.52
N LEU A 141 12.06 -1.15 3.90
CA LEU A 141 10.97 -2.08 4.21
C LEU A 141 10.17 -2.43 2.95
N MET A 142 9.89 -3.72 2.79
CA MET A 142 9.02 -4.22 1.75
C MET A 142 7.63 -4.54 2.31
N LEU A 143 6.59 -4.03 1.68
CA LEU A 143 5.20 -4.34 2.00
C LEU A 143 4.64 -5.32 0.95
N TYR A 144 4.46 -6.57 1.32
CA TYR A 144 3.80 -7.58 0.48
C TYR A 144 2.29 -7.47 0.64
N LEU A 145 1.56 -7.34 -0.48
CA LEU A 145 0.11 -7.41 -0.52
C LEU A 145 -0.30 -8.58 -1.40
N GLY A 146 -0.89 -9.63 -0.82
CA GLY A 146 -1.26 -10.85 -1.54
C GLY A 146 -2.77 -11.05 -1.75
N ASP A 147 -3.20 -12.04 -2.54
CA ASP A 147 -2.40 -12.98 -3.33
C ASP A 147 -1.88 -12.31 -4.62
N SER A 148 -0.55 -12.35 -4.82
CA SER A 148 0.14 -11.54 -5.83
C SER A 148 1.01 -12.30 -6.84
N GLY A 149 0.96 -13.63 -6.82
CA GLY A 149 1.60 -14.48 -7.84
C GLY A 149 3.13 -14.54 -7.81
N LYS A 150 3.71 -15.19 -8.83
CA LYS A 150 5.10 -15.66 -8.84
C LYS A 150 6.15 -14.55 -8.78
N ASP A 151 5.98 -13.48 -9.56
CA ASP A 151 6.96 -12.38 -9.60
C ASP A 151 7.04 -11.63 -8.27
N CYS A 152 5.94 -11.59 -7.52
CA CYS A 152 5.92 -11.04 -6.18
C CYS A 152 6.64 -11.96 -5.18
N ALA A 153 6.47 -13.27 -5.30
CA ALA A 153 7.22 -14.24 -4.51
C ALA A 153 8.74 -14.15 -4.76
N VAL A 154 9.16 -13.91 -6.02
CA VAL A 154 10.57 -13.66 -6.35
C VAL A 154 11.09 -12.41 -5.64
N GLN A 155 10.38 -11.29 -5.73
CA GLN A 155 10.79 -10.03 -5.06
C GLN A 155 10.85 -10.18 -3.53
N VAL A 156 9.90 -10.89 -2.92
CA VAL A 156 9.93 -11.21 -1.48
C VAL A 156 11.14 -12.09 -1.14
N GLY A 157 11.48 -13.06 -1.99
CA GLY A 157 12.69 -13.86 -1.85
C GLY A 157 13.97 -13.03 -1.96
N MET A 158 14.02 -12.07 -2.89
CA MET A 158 15.15 -11.13 -3.04
C MET A 158 15.31 -10.26 -1.79
N ALA A 159 14.23 -9.68 -1.26
CA ALA A 159 14.27 -8.94 -0.01
C ALA A 159 14.83 -9.79 1.13
N LYS A 160 14.36 -11.04 1.27
CA LYS A 160 14.86 -11.97 2.29
C LYS A 160 16.36 -12.25 2.13
N ALA A 161 16.85 -12.39 0.90
CA ALA A 161 18.26 -12.64 0.61
C ALA A 161 19.15 -11.41 0.89
N ILE A 162 18.66 -10.21 0.60
CA ILE A 162 19.35 -8.94 0.84
C ILE A 162 19.31 -8.54 2.31
N GLY A 163 18.32 -9.03 3.06
CA GLY A 163 18.10 -8.68 4.47
C GLY A 163 17.00 -7.64 4.68
N THR A 164 16.41 -7.09 3.60
CA THR A 164 15.28 -6.17 3.70
C THR A 164 14.09 -6.85 4.37
N PRO A 165 13.55 -6.30 5.47
CA PRO A 165 12.38 -6.87 6.12
C PRO A 165 11.15 -6.80 5.23
N VAL A 166 10.35 -7.86 5.30
CA VAL A 166 9.08 -7.94 4.59
C VAL A 166 7.94 -7.97 5.60
N MET A 167 7.02 -7.01 5.47
CA MET A 167 5.74 -6.98 6.17
C MET A 167 4.65 -7.46 5.21
N GLY A 168 3.91 -8.50 5.57
CA GLY A 168 2.91 -9.12 4.72
C GLY A 168 1.48 -8.80 5.14
N ILE A 169 0.63 -8.48 4.16
CA ILE A 169 -0.83 -8.47 4.27
C ILE A 169 -1.33 -9.60 3.40
N ALA A 170 -1.80 -10.68 4.04
CA ALA A 170 -2.34 -11.83 3.33
C ALA A 170 -3.66 -11.49 2.63
N GLY A 171 -3.87 -12.05 1.45
CA GLY A 171 -5.16 -12.00 0.77
C GLY A 171 -6.23 -12.77 1.56
N PRO A 172 -7.53 -12.42 1.40
CA PRO A 172 -8.62 -13.04 2.16
C PRO A 172 -8.69 -14.58 2.07
N LEU A 173 -8.23 -15.13 0.94
CA LEU A 173 -8.23 -16.56 0.63
C LEU A 173 -6.84 -17.03 0.21
N GLU A 174 -5.81 -16.26 0.55
CA GLU A 174 -4.45 -16.62 0.19
C GLU A 174 -3.93 -17.73 1.11
N GLU A 175 -3.66 -18.89 0.54
CA GLU A 175 -2.85 -19.92 1.17
C GLU A 175 -1.39 -19.66 0.83
N THR A 176 -0.69 -18.96 1.72
CA THR A 176 0.73 -18.66 1.51
C THR A 176 1.55 -19.95 1.56
N GLY A 177 2.29 -20.25 0.49
CA GLY A 177 3.25 -21.36 0.51
C GLY A 177 4.31 -21.16 1.60
N LEU A 178 4.86 -22.26 2.13
CA LEU A 178 5.80 -22.26 3.27
C LEU A 178 6.99 -21.30 3.10
N MET A 179 7.54 -21.24 1.89
CA MET A 179 8.67 -20.35 1.58
C MET A 179 8.29 -18.87 1.69
N LEU A 180 7.14 -18.49 1.14
CA LEU A 180 6.64 -17.12 1.23
C LEU A 180 6.30 -16.76 2.67
N HIS A 181 5.63 -17.67 3.39
CA HIS A 181 5.31 -17.50 4.79
C HIS A 181 6.55 -17.23 5.65
N ASN A 182 7.65 -17.96 5.41
CA ASN A 182 8.92 -17.81 6.14
C ASN A 182 9.77 -16.60 5.69
N ALA A 183 9.62 -16.17 4.44
CA ALA A 183 10.30 -14.99 3.93
C ALA A 183 9.74 -13.70 4.56
N VAL A 184 8.43 -13.67 4.88
CA VAL A 184 7.78 -12.55 5.55
C VAL A 184 8.14 -12.53 7.04
N ALA A 185 8.68 -11.39 7.50
CA ALA A 185 9.11 -11.21 8.89
C ALA A 185 7.93 -10.93 9.84
N LEU A 186 6.91 -10.22 9.36
CA LEU A 186 5.72 -9.89 10.12
C LEU A 186 4.47 -9.90 9.23
N TRP A 187 3.52 -10.77 9.57
CA TRP A 187 2.18 -10.75 9.01
C TRP A 187 1.27 -9.82 9.83
N VAL A 188 0.50 -8.97 9.16
CA VAL A 188 -0.46 -8.05 9.79
C VAL A 188 -1.85 -8.25 9.22
N ALA A 189 -2.89 -7.94 9.99
CA ALA A 189 -4.27 -8.25 9.62
C ALA A 189 -4.78 -7.41 8.43
N GLY A 190 -4.14 -6.28 8.14
CA GLY A 190 -4.59 -5.41 7.06
C GLY A 190 -3.77 -4.12 6.90
N PRO A 191 -4.15 -3.29 5.92
CA PRO A 191 -3.40 -2.08 5.56
C PRO A 191 -3.34 -1.05 6.67
N PHE A 192 -4.38 -0.93 7.50
CA PHE A 192 -4.37 0.02 8.63
C PHE A 192 -3.33 -0.34 9.67
N GLU A 193 -3.23 -1.62 10.00
CA GLU A 193 -2.24 -2.10 10.95
C GLU A 193 -0.83 -1.91 10.36
N ALA A 194 -0.61 -2.27 9.09
CA ALA A 194 0.66 -2.02 8.40
C ALA A 194 1.10 -0.56 8.50
N ILE A 195 0.22 0.38 8.18
CA ILE A 195 0.50 1.82 8.24
C ILE A 195 0.77 2.29 9.69
N SER A 196 0.06 1.71 10.67
CA SER A 196 0.30 1.98 12.09
C SER A 196 1.69 1.52 12.52
N ARG A 197 2.12 0.32 12.08
CA ARG A 197 3.47 -0.20 12.31
C ARG A 197 4.53 0.73 11.70
N ILE A 198 4.37 1.08 10.43
CA ILE A 198 5.30 2.00 9.72
C ILE A 198 5.39 3.35 10.44
N ARG A 199 4.26 3.93 10.86
CA ARG A 199 4.27 5.18 11.64
C ARG A 199 5.02 5.04 12.96
N ARG A 200 4.89 3.90 13.65
CA ARG A 200 5.65 3.62 14.87
C ARG A 200 7.14 3.53 14.57
N MET A 201 7.54 2.82 13.51
CA MET A 201 8.93 2.71 13.07
C MET A 201 9.54 4.09 12.81
N LEU A 202 8.85 4.95 12.06
CA LEU A 202 9.28 6.32 11.77
C LEU A 202 9.45 7.17 13.04
N ARG A 203 8.51 7.05 13.99
CA ARG A 203 8.63 7.77 15.28
C ARG A 203 9.85 7.33 16.05
N CYS A 204 10.09 6.02 16.17
CA CYS A 204 11.26 5.49 16.86
C CYS A 204 12.57 5.89 16.15
N ARG A 205 12.60 5.87 14.81
CA ARG A 205 13.76 6.31 14.02
C ARG A 205 14.07 7.80 14.22
N ASN A 206 13.03 8.63 14.30
CA ASN A 206 13.19 10.09 14.45
C ASN A 206 13.41 10.54 15.90
N GLN A 207 12.98 9.73 16.87
CA GLN A 207 13.16 9.95 18.30
C GLN A 207 14.27 9.01 18.78
N ALA A 208 15.53 9.37 18.47
CA ALA A 208 16.71 8.53 18.67
C ALA A 208 17.00 8.11 20.14
N ASP A 209 16.13 8.36 21.11
CA ASP A 209 16.51 8.28 22.53
C ASP A 209 15.34 8.12 23.54
N VAL A 210 14.28 7.40 23.20
CA VAL A 210 13.30 7.01 24.22
C VAL A 210 13.42 5.52 24.46
N GLU A 211 14.02 5.15 25.60
CA GLU A 211 14.03 3.79 26.18
C GLU A 211 12.65 3.13 25.98
N HIS A 212 12.52 2.40 24.89
CA HIS A 212 11.36 1.59 24.60
C HIS A 212 11.82 0.15 24.72
N ASP A 213 11.11 -0.63 25.53
CA ASP A 213 11.24 -2.08 25.56
C ASP A 213 10.81 -2.64 24.20
N CYS A 214 11.78 -2.72 23.28
CA CYS A 214 11.58 -3.23 21.93
C CYS A 214 11.15 -4.70 21.95
N GLY A 215 11.47 -5.47 23.00
CA GLY A 215 11.09 -6.88 23.13
C GLY A 215 9.58 -7.14 23.25
N LYS A 216 8.79 -6.08 23.51
CA LYS A 216 7.31 -6.12 23.50
C LYS A 216 6.72 -5.32 22.34
N CYS A 217 7.56 -4.76 21.48
CA CYS A 217 7.11 -3.95 20.36
C CYS A 217 6.56 -4.88 19.28
N PRO A 218 5.29 -4.72 18.84
CA PRO A 218 4.80 -5.62 17.81
C PRO A 218 5.28 -5.23 16.39
N ALA A 219 6.20 -4.27 16.29
CA ALA A 219 6.99 -4.00 15.09
C ALA A 219 8.46 -4.48 15.21
N GLU A 220 8.86 -5.07 16.36
CA GLU A 220 10.23 -5.48 16.64
C GLU A 220 10.84 -6.32 15.52
N ARG A 221 10.10 -7.34 15.06
CA ARG A 221 10.55 -8.27 14.02
C ARG A 221 10.91 -7.63 12.68
N VAL A 222 10.34 -6.47 12.35
CA VAL A 222 10.69 -5.71 11.14
C VAL A 222 11.64 -4.57 11.45
N CYS A 223 11.62 -4.01 12.66
CA CYS A 223 12.55 -2.97 13.09
C CYS A 223 13.99 -3.48 13.23
N SER A 224 14.19 -4.67 13.81
CA SER A 224 15.53 -5.25 14.02
C SER A 224 16.24 -5.62 12.72
N LEU A 225 15.48 -5.80 11.64
CA LEU A 225 15.97 -6.15 10.32
C LEU A 225 16.15 -4.93 9.40
N ALA A 226 15.59 -3.77 9.74
CA ALA A 226 15.62 -2.55 8.91
C ALA A 226 16.82 -1.63 9.24
N GLN A 227 17.91 -2.18 9.80
CA GLN A 227 19.09 -1.43 10.27
C GLN A 227 20.10 -1.20 9.15
#